data_AF-A0A2P6P805-F1
#
_entry.id   AF-A0A2P6P805-F1
#
_cell.length_a   1.000
_cell.length_b   1.000
_cell.length_c   1.000
_cell.angle_alpha   90.00
_cell.angle_beta   90.00
_cell.angle_gamma   90.00
#
_symmetry.space_group_name_H-M   'P 1'
#
loop_
_entity.id
_entity.type
_entity.pdbx_description
1 polymer ?
#
loop_
_entity_poly.entity_id
_entity_poly.type
_entity_poly.pdbx_seq_one_letter_code
_entity_poly.pdbx_strand_id
1 'polypeptide(L)'
;MMSLAWMKLAMESLCGTRNDIKTLIAEIDLPVSAWDEKWIDVYLEISVKLLDICIVFSSEIAHLNQGHLFLQFVLHNLNSASSKQFIRARSSVDDWKNHIASKNPRVENCSTILDKLVESLDLPKVKNSAKGKLLMRAMYGVKVLTVSVCSVFAAAFSGSASKLLDLNVVETYMWAQAFNDLQSNVNGEIRNVLSSGRVTVLKELEAVDGIVKHLYPMIQDDVALAEEEAFKNSTSDLERKAHNLSQGLDLLTKEADGFFQILLTGHVTN
;
A
#
# COMPACT_ATOMS: atom_id res chain seq x y z
N MET A 1 -2.71 -8.69 11.18
CA MET A 1 -1.87 -8.93 9.98
C MET A 1 -2.56 -8.33 8.75
N MET A 2 -1.80 -7.60 7.94
CA MET A 2 -2.28 -6.73 6.86
C MET A 2 -2.73 -7.53 5.63
N SER A 3 -3.77 -7.06 4.94
CA SER A 3 -4.27 -7.66 3.69
C SER A 3 -4.42 -6.60 2.61
N LEU A 4 -4.42 -7.03 1.36
CA LEU A 4 -4.74 -6.16 0.22
C LEU A 4 -6.15 -5.57 0.33
N ALA A 5 -7.10 -6.31 0.90
CA ALA A 5 -8.43 -5.80 1.21
C ALA A 5 -8.40 -4.63 2.22
N TRP A 6 -7.54 -4.69 3.23
CA TRP A 6 -7.36 -3.57 4.17
C TRP A 6 -6.74 -2.36 3.47
N MET A 7 -5.71 -2.57 2.64
CA MET A 7 -5.08 -1.50 1.87
C MET A 7 -6.08 -0.85 0.91
N LYS A 8 -6.92 -1.64 0.25
CA LYS A 8 -8.02 -1.14 -0.58
C LYS A 8 -8.95 -0.22 0.22
N LEU A 9 -9.46 -0.68 1.37
CA LEU A 9 -10.34 0.11 2.22
C LEU A 9 -9.66 1.39 2.74
N ALA A 10 -8.37 1.33 3.04
CA ALA A 10 -7.59 2.51 3.44
C ALA A 10 -7.51 3.53 2.30
N MET A 11 -7.25 3.09 1.07
CA MET A 11 -7.27 3.97 -0.11
C MET A 11 -8.66 4.54 -0.39
N GLU A 12 -9.71 3.73 -0.30
CA GLU A 12 -11.10 4.20 -0.44
C GLU A 12 -11.43 5.27 0.61
N SER A 13 -10.98 5.08 1.85
CA SER A 13 -11.13 6.08 2.92
C SER A 13 -10.37 7.38 2.61
N LEU A 14 -9.17 7.30 2.03
CA LEU A 14 -8.41 8.49 1.59
C LEU A 14 -9.13 9.23 0.46
N CYS A 15 -9.61 8.50 -0.55
CA CYS A 15 -10.40 9.04 -1.65
C CYS A 15 -11.67 9.74 -1.14
N GLY A 16 -12.43 9.07 -0.28
CA GLY A 16 -13.66 9.61 0.32
C GLY A 16 -13.38 10.88 1.11
N THR A 17 -12.44 10.83 2.05
CA THR A 17 -12.08 11.99 2.88
C THR A 17 -11.62 13.19 2.04
N ARG A 18 -10.89 12.94 0.95
CA ARG A 18 -10.42 14.00 0.08
C ARG A 18 -11.55 14.61 -0.76
N ASN A 19 -12.52 13.81 -1.19
CA ASN A 19 -13.73 14.31 -1.84
C ASN A 19 -14.58 15.13 -0.86
N ASP A 20 -14.68 14.72 0.40
CA ASP A 20 -15.40 15.48 1.44
C ASP A 20 -14.76 16.85 1.66
N ILE A 21 -13.43 16.96 1.63
CA ILE A 21 -12.74 18.25 1.65
C ILE A 21 -13.06 19.10 0.44
N LYS A 22 -13.10 18.51 -0.76
CA LYS A 22 -13.46 19.24 -1.97
C LYS A 22 -14.87 19.83 -1.86
N THR A 23 -15.82 19.04 -1.35
CA THR A 23 -17.19 19.49 -1.06
C THR A 23 -17.19 20.60 0.00
N LEU A 24 -16.45 20.42 1.09
CA LEU A 24 -16.32 21.42 2.16
C LEU A 24 -15.76 22.75 1.63
N ILE A 25 -14.75 22.72 0.76
CA ILE A 25 -14.17 23.92 0.14
C ILE A 25 -15.24 24.65 -0.68
N ALA A 26 -16.05 23.93 -1.45
CA ALA A 26 -17.13 24.51 -2.24
C ALA A 26 -18.24 25.12 -1.36
N GLU A 27 -18.62 24.46 -0.27
CA GLU A 27 -19.67 24.91 0.65
C GLU A 27 -19.24 26.10 1.53
N ILE A 28 -17.96 26.15 1.89
CA ILE A 28 -17.42 27.22 2.72
C ILE A 28 -17.49 28.57 1.99
N ASP A 29 -17.57 28.57 0.65
CA ASP A 29 -17.69 29.78 -0.20
C ASP A 29 -16.71 30.88 0.27
N LEU A 30 -15.46 30.46 0.48
CA LEU A 30 -14.36 31.34 0.89
C LEU A 30 -13.53 31.59 -0.36
N PRO A 31 -13.60 32.79 -0.98
CA PRO A 31 -12.89 33.05 -2.21
C PRO A 31 -11.39 32.81 -2.01
N VAL A 32 -10.73 32.22 -3.00
CA VAL A 32 -9.28 31.92 -2.96
C VAL A 32 -8.45 33.19 -2.66
N SER A 33 -8.95 34.38 -3.04
CA SER A 33 -8.35 35.68 -2.68
C SER A 33 -8.36 36.01 -1.18
N ALA A 34 -9.14 35.30 -0.37
CA ALA A 34 -9.13 35.40 1.08
C ALA A 34 -8.10 34.45 1.73
N TRP A 35 -7.44 33.60 0.93
CA TRP A 35 -6.42 32.66 1.36
C TRP A 35 -5.06 33.37 1.29
N ASP A 36 -4.13 33.02 2.19
CA ASP A 36 -2.77 33.54 2.11
C ASP A 36 -2.11 32.94 0.85
N GLU A 37 -1.36 33.73 0.05
CA GLU A 37 -0.64 33.24 -1.14
C GLU A 37 0.25 32.04 -0.78
N LYS A 38 0.85 32.06 0.42
CA LYS A 38 1.66 30.96 0.95
C LYS A 38 0.88 29.65 1.13
N TRP A 39 -0.43 29.72 1.28
CA TRP A 39 -1.27 28.53 1.48
C TRP A 39 -1.46 27.75 0.19
N ILE A 40 -1.60 28.45 -0.94
CA ILE A 40 -1.68 27.82 -2.27
C ILE A 40 -0.39 27.05 -2.54
N ASP A 41 0.76 27.67 -2.30
CA ASP A 41 2.07 27.03 -2.47
C ASP A 41 2.20 25.76 -1.62
N VAL A 42 1.84 25.83 -0.33
CA VAL A 42 1.89 24.66 0.57
C VAL A 42 0.92 23.57 0.15
N TYR A 43 -0.30 23.91 -0.28
CA TYR A 43 -1.28 22.94 -0.78
C TYR A 43 -0.79 22.22 -2.05
N LEU A 44 -0.23 22.98 -3.00
CA LEU A 44 0.34 22.43 -4.22
C LEU A 44 1.55 21.55 -3.92
N GLU A 45 2.45 21.99 -3.04
CA GLU A 45 3.62 21.21 -2.61
C GLU A 45 3.22 19.87 -1.96
N ILE A 46 2.22 19.89 -1.07
CA ILE A 46 1.67 18.67 -0.46
C ILE A 46 1.10 17.76 -1.55
N SER A 47 0.34 18.30 -2.49
CA SER A 47 -0.29 17.51 -3.56
C SER A 47 0.75 16.86 -4.47
N VAL A 48 1.83 17.57 -4.82
CA VAL A 48 2.97 17.01 -5.58
C VAL A 48 3.61 15.85 -4.81
N LYS A 49 3.93 16.02 -3.53
CA LYS A 49 4.49 14.94 -2.70
C LYS A 49 3.58 13.71 -2.62
N LEU A 50 2.26 13.92 -2.57
CA LEU A 50 1.29 12.83 -2.58
C LEU A 50 1.23 12.12 -3.94
N LEU A 51 1.34 12.85 -5.05
CA LEU A 51 1.46 12.25 -6.38
C LEU A 51 2.74 11.40 -6.48
N ASP A 52 3.86 11.87 -5.94
CA ASP A 52 5.10 11.09 -5.89
C ASP A 52 4.92 9.78 -5.11
N ILE A 53 4.19 9.82 -3.99
CA ILE A 53 3.85 8.61 -3.21
C ILE A 53 2.97 7.65 -4.02
N CYS A 54 1.96 8.16 -4.75
CA CYS A 54 1.16 7.31 -5.64
C CYS A 54 2.04 6.63 -6.68
N ILE A 55 2.98 7.34 -7.29
CA ILE A 55 3.92 6.77 -8.26
C ILE A 55 4.77 5.67 -7.63
N VAL A 56 5.23 5.85 -6.39
CA VAL A 56 5.95 4.83 -5.63
C VAL A 56 5.09 3.59 -5.42
N PHE A 57 3.84 3.76 -4.95
CA PHE A 57 2.94 2.64 -4.67
C PHE A 57 2.50 1.91 -5.95
N SER A 58 2.12 2.63 -7.00
CA SER A 58 1.77 2.01 -8.29
C SER A 58 2.96 1.24 -8.87
N SER A 59 4.18 1.76 -8.72
CA SER A 59 5.40 1.06 -9.13
C SER A 59 5.63 -0.23 -8.35
N GLU A 60 5.28 -0.26 -7.06
CA GLU A 60 5.41 -1.45 -6.23
C GLU A 60 4.32 -2.48 -6.51
N ILE A 61 3.08 -2.03 -6.67
CA ILE A 61 1.98 -2.91 -7.05
C ILE A 61 2.27 -3.55 -8.40
N ALA A 62 2.82 -2.79 -9.36
CA ALA A 62 3.27 -3.32 -10.65
C ALA A 62 4.41 -4.34 -10.50
N HIS A 63 5.39 -4.10 -9.62
CA HIS A 63 6.45 -5.06 -9.30
C HIS A 63 5.87 -6.36 -8.75
N LEU A 64 4.98 -6.30 -7.76
CA LEU A 64 4.31 -7.48 -7.21
C LEU A 64 3.47 -8.22 -8.27
N ASN A 65 2.77 -7.48 -9.13
CA ASN A 65 2.01 -8.05 -10.25
C ASN A 65 2.90 -8.73 -11.29
N GLN A 66 4.11 -8.23 -11.55
CA GLN A 66 5.07 -8.92 -12.40
C GLN A 66 5.46 -10.29 -11.81
N GLY A 67 5.45 -10.42 -10.48
CA GLY A 67 5.58 -11.70 -9.78
C GLY A 67 4.57 -12.76 -10.24
N HIS A 68 3.35 -12.35 -10.59
CA HIS A 68 2.30 -13.26 -11.06
C HIS A 68 2.69 -14.00 -12.34
N LEU A 69 3.46 -13.39 -13.24
CA LEU A 69 3.90 -14.02 -14.49
C LEU A 69 4.80 -15.23 -14.23
N PHE A 70 5.71 -15.15 -13.25
CA PHE A 70 6.53 -16.28 -12.85
C PHE A 70 5.68 -17.43 -12.31
N LEU A 71 4.67 -17.11 -11.48
CA LEU A 71 3.74 -18.10 -10.94
C LEU A 71 2.91 -18.78 -12.04
N GLN A 72 2.44 -18.03 -13.04
CA GLN A 72 1.76 -18.61 -14.20
C GLN A 72 2.66 -19.58 -14.97
N PHE A 73 3.94 -19.25 -15.13
CA PHE A 73 4.89 -20.13 -15.80
C PHE A 73 5.17 -21.38 -14.95
N VAL A 74 5.26 -21.27 -13.63
CA VAL A 74 5.33 -22.41 -12.72
C VAL A 74 4.13 -23.34 -12.95
N LEU A 75 2.91 -22.81 -12.83
CA LEU A 75 1.67 -23.58 -13.01
C LEU A 75 1.58 -24.26 -14.38
N HIS A 76 1.93 -23.53 -15.46
CA HIS A 76 1.95 -24.08 -16.80
C HIS A 76 2.89 -25.29 -16.92
N ASN A 77 4.10 -25.20 -16.33
CA ASN A 77 5.05 -26.30 -16.39
C ASN A 77 4.70 -27.46 -15.44
N LEU A 78 4.08 -27.19 -14.29
CA LEU A 78 3.64 -28.25 -13.35
C LEU A 78 2.45 -29.05 -13.91
N ASN A 79 1.59 -28.43 -14.72
CA ASN A 79 0.47 -29.09 -15.38
C ASN A 79 0.90 -30.03 -16.53
N SER A 80 2.19 -30.06 -16.86
CA SER A 80 2.73 -30.96 -17.88
C SER A 80 3.48 -32.13 -17.26
N ALA A 81 3.10 -33.34 -17.65
CA ALA A 81 3.65 -34.59 -17.13
C ALA A 81 5.06 -34.96 -17.66
N SER A 82 5.98 -34.00 -17.87
CA SER A 82 7.34 -34.30 -18.32
C SER A 82 8.45 -33.75 -17.42
N SER A 83 9.49 -34.55 -17.18
CA SER A 83 10.62 -34.21 -16.32
C SER A 83 11.37 -32.93 -16.69
N LYS A 84 11.45 -32.59 -17.98
CA LYS A 84 12.04 -31.32 -18.45
C LYS A 84 11.22 -30.09 -18.01
N GLN A 85 9.93 -30.26 -17.74
CA GLN A 85 9.07 -29.17 -17.29
C GLN A 85 9.24 -28.91 -15.79
N PHE A 86 9.50 -29.94 -14.98
CA PHE A 86 9.82 -29.77 -13.55
C PHE A 86 11.08 -28.92 -13.34
N ILE A 87 12.13 -29.13 -14.15
CA ILE A 87 13.34 -28.28 -14.12
C ILE A 87 12.98 -26.80 -14.41
N ARG A 88 12.12 -26.57 -15.40
CA ARG A 88 11.65 -25.21 -15.76
C ARG A 88 10.78 -24.59 -14.69
N ALA A 89 9.85 -25.36 -14.13
CA ALA A 89 9.00 -24.93 -13.02
C ALA A 89 9.85 -24.50 -11.82
N ARG A 90 10.88 -25.29 -11.48
CA ARG A 90 11.80 -24.95 -10.40
C ARG A 90 12.58 -23.66 -10.66
N SER A 91 13.14 -23.51 -11.87
CA SER A 91 13.81 -22.26 -12.27
C SER A 91 12.90 -21.06 -12.08
N SER A 92 11.63 -21.15 -12.48
CA SER A 92 10.69 -20.04 -12.34
C SER A 92 10.19 -19.81 -10.91
N VAL A 93 10.18 -20.84 -10.07
CA VAL A 93 10.03 -20.64 -8.62
C VAL A 93 11.20 -19.84 -8.06
N ASP A 94 12.43 -20.17 -8.47
CA ASP A 94 13.63 -19.42 -8.03
C ASP A 94 13.61 -17.98 -8.55
N ASP A 95 13.21 -17.77 -9.81
CA ASP A 95 13.01 -16.44 -10.38
C ASP A 95 11.95 -15.65 -9.60
N TRP A 96 10.82 -16.27 -9.25
CA TRP A 96 9.78 -15.65 -8.42
C TRP A 96 10.31 -15.25 -7.04
N LYS A 97 11.01 -16.16 -6.35
CA LYS A 97 11.60 -15.88 -5.03
C LYS A 97 12.58 -14.72 -5.10
N ASN A 98 13.46 -14.71 -6.11
CA ASN A 98 14.42 -13.64 -6.34
C ASN A 98 13.72 -12.32 -6.66
N HIS A 99 12.65 -12.34 -7.47
CA HIS A 99 11.86 -11.17 -7.83
C HIS A 99 11.18 -10.54 -6.62
N ILE A 100 10.50 -11.34 -5.78
CA ILE A 100 9.84 -10.84 -4.56
C ILE A 100 10.86 -10.40 -3.50
N ALA A 101 12.02 -11.06 -3.41
CA ALA A 101 13.09 -10.65 -2.51
C ALA A 101 13.81 -9.37 -2.99
N SER A 102 13.80 -9.09 -4.29
CA SER A 102 14.36 -7.88 -4.87
C SER A 102 13.50 -6.69 -4.45
N LYS A 103 14.03 -5.87 -3.55
CA LYS A 103 13.34 -4.68 -3.08
C LYS A 103 13.24 -3.63 -4.17
N ASN A 104 12.10 -2.95 -4.23
CA ASN A 104 11.93 -1.80 -5.10
C ASN A 104 12.63 -0.56 -4.51
N PRO A 105 13.63 0.02 -5.20
CA PRO A 105 14.38 1.16 -4.67
C PRO A 105 13.51 2.41 -4.47
N ARG A 106 12.37 2.53 -5.18
CA ARG A 106 11.45 3.66 -5.02
C ARG A 106 10.75 3.62 -3.66
N VAL A 107 10.37 2.43 -3.18
CA VAL A 107 9.75 2.24 -1.86
C VAL A 107 10.75 2.56 -0.75
N GLU A 108 12.01 2.19 -0.93
CA GLU A 108 13.06 2.52 0.04
C GLU A 108 13.24 4.03 0.21
N ASN A 109 13.08 4.81 -0.86
CA ASN A 109 13.16 6.26 -0.82
C ASN A 109 11.89 6.96 -0.29
N CYS A 110 10.78 6.24 -0.13
CA CYS A 110 9.48 6.80 0.26
C CYS A 110 9.50 7.52 1.62
N SER A 111 10.33 7.06 2.57
CA SER A 111 10.46 7.72 3.88
C SER A 111 10.84 9.18 3.76
N THR A 112 11.72 9.54 2.83
CA THR A 112 12.15 10.93 2.65
C THR A 112 11.00 11.85 2.20
N ILE A 113 10.04 11.32 1.45
CA ILE A 113 8.84 12.06 1.02
C ILE A 113 7.87 12.20 2.19
N LEU A 114 7.69 11.12 2.96
CA LEU A 114 6.87 11.10 4.16
C LEU A 114 7.38 12.06 5.24
N ASP A 115 8.69 12.09 5.49
CA ASP A 115 9.32 13.01 6.44
C ASP A 115 9.06 14.47 6.04
N LYS A 116 9.22 14.81 4.76
CA LYS A 116 8.89 16.14 4.22
C LYS A 116 7.40 16.48 4.29
N LEU A 117 6.51 15.49 4.26
CA LEU A 117 5.07 15.68 4.47
C LEU A 117 4.78 15.94 5.96
N VAL A 118 5.46 15.23 6.86
CA VAL A 118 5.37 15.43 8.31
C VAL A 118 5.90 16.81 8.69
N GLU A 119 7.05 17.22 8.19
CA GLU A 119 7.63 18.56 8.44
C GLU A 119 6.70 19.70 8.00
N SER A 120 5.88 19.46 6.98
CA SER A 120 4.89 20.43 6.51
C SER A 120 3.52 20.29 7.21
N LEU A 121 3.36 19.44 8.23
CA LEU A 121 2.09 19.24 8.95
C LEU A 121 1.55 20.55 9.56
N ASP A 122 2.46 21.44 9.95
CA ASP A 122 2.11 22.78 10.41
C ASP A 122 1.63 23.63 9.23
N LEU A 123 0.31 23.69 9.06
CA LEU A 123 -0.30 24.45 7.99
C LEU A 123 -0.19 25.97 8.26
N PRO A 124 0.01 26.82 7.22
CA PRO A 124 0.10 28.27 7.37
C PRO A 124 -1.14 28.88 8.03
N LYS A 125 -0.97 30.00 8.73
CA LYS A 125 -2.12 30.71 9.34
C LYS A 125 -3.04 31.27 8.24
N VAL A 126 -4.27 30.80 8.18
CA VAL A 126 -5.34 31.45 7.38
C VAL A 126 -5.85 32.69 8.14
N LYS A 127 -6.48 33.64 7.43
CA LYS A 127 -7.22 34.75 8.05
C LYS A 127 -8.05 34.24 9.23
N ASN A 128 -8.10 35.02 10.31
CA ASN A 128 -8.80 34.71 11.57
C ASN A 128 -10.34 34.71 11.42
N SER A 129 -10.89 33.96 10.47
CA SER A 129 -12.32 33.72 10.28
C SER A 129 -12.71 32.34 10.80
N ALA A 130 -13.97 32.18 11.20
CA ALA A 130 -14.50 30.88 11.64
C ALA A 130 -14.41 29.83 10.50
N LYS A 131 -14.75 30.24 9.27
CA LYS A 131 -14.66 29.44 8.05
C LYS A 131 -13.23 28.98 7.74
N GLY A 132 -12.26 29.89 7.80
CA GLY A 132 -10.85 29.57 7.60
C GLY A 132 -10.33 28.59 8.65
N LYS A 133 -10.66 28.80 9.93
CA LYS A 133 -10.31 27.86 11.01
C LYS A 133 -10.92 26.47 10.81
N LEU A 134 -12.17 26.39 10.34
CA LEU A 134 -12.81 25.11 10.03
C LEU A 134 -12.07 24.36 8.92
N LEU A 135 -11.80 25.03 7.79
CA LEU A 135 -11.07 24.43 6.66
C LEU A 135 -9.69 23.91 7.09
N MET A 136 -8.96 24.68 7.90
CA MET A 136 -7.63 24.30 8.37
C MET A 136 -7.62 23.06 9.25
N ARG A 137 -8.62 22.93 10.14
CA ARG A 137 -8.78 21.74 10.96
C ARG A 137 -9.11 20.51 10.12
N ALA A 138 -9.95 20.68 9.10
CA ALA A 138 -10.32 19.59 8.19
C ALA A 138 -9.11 19.13 7.35
N MET A 139 -8.36 20.08 6.78
CA MET A 139 -7.13 19.82 6.02
C MET A 139 -6.05 19.14 6.85
N TYR A 140 -5.88 19.57 8.11
CA TYR A 140 -4.97 18.91 9.05
C TYR A 140 -5.36 17.44 9.26
N GLY A 141 -6.64 17.15 9.48
CA GLY A 141 -7.14 15.77 9.61
C GLY A 141 -6.84 14.92 8.37
N VAL A 142 -7.11 15.43 7.17
CA VAL A 142 -6.81 14.72 5.91
C VAL A 142 -5.33 14.44 5.76
N LYS A 143 -4.49 15.42 6.10
CA LYS A 143 -3.04 15.26 6.03
C LYS A 143 -2.54 14.19 7.00
N VAL A 144 -3.01 14.20 8.25
CA VAL A 144 -2.67 13.18 9.26
C VAL A 144 -3.09 11.80 8.78
N LEU A 145 -4.33 11.64 8.30
CA LEU A 145 -4.82 10.36 7.78
C LEU A 145 -3.98 9.88 6.59
N THR A 146 -3.67 10.78 5.65
CA THR A 146 -2.89 10.45 4.45
C THR A 146 -1.48 10.00 4.82
N VAL A 147 -0.77 10.77 5.65
CA VAL A 147 0.58 10.41 6.09
C VAL A 147 0.57 9.07 6.85
N SER A 148 -0.42 8.85 7.72
CA SER A 148 -0.56 7.59 8.46
C SER A 148 -0.71 6.40 7.51
N VAL A 149 -1.67 6.44 6.59
CA VAL A 149 -1.91 5.37 5.61
C VAL A 149 -0.71 5.14 4.71
N CYS A 150 -0.10 6.22 4.18
CA CYS A 150 1.08 6.10 3.33
C CYS A 150 2.29 5.51 4.09
N SER A 151 2.46 5.83 5.37
CA SER A 151 3.53 5.22 6.19
C SER A 151 3.31 3.72 6.41
N VAL A 152 2.06 3.30 6.62
CA VAL A 152 1.68 1.88 6.73
C VAL A 152 2.00 1.14 5.43
N PHE A 153 1.66 1.73 4.28
CA PHE A 153 1.93 1.13 2.97
C PHE A 153 3.43 1.04 2.69
N ALA A 154 4.18 2.11 2.99
CA ALA A 154 5.62 2.13 2.84
C ALA A 154 6.30 1.06 3.70
N ALA A 155 5.86 0.88 4.95
CA ALA A 155 6.35 -0.18 5.82
C ALA A 155 5.98 -1.58 5.32
N ALA A 156 4.77 -1.73 4.79
CA ALA A 156 4.29 -3.00 4.26
C ALA A 156 5.08 -3.48 3.06
N PHE A 157 5.28 -2.57 2.10
CA PHE A 157 5.98 -2.85 0.86
C PHE A 157 7.50 -2.98 1.05
N SER A 158 8.11 -2.16 1.92
CA SER A 158 9.55 -2.28 2.19
C SER A 158 9.92 -3.46 3.10
N GLY A 159 8.93 -4.04 3.80
CA GLY A 159 9.17 -4.98 4.88
C GLY A 159 9.94 -4.35 6.05
N SER A 160 9.88 -3.03 6.24
CA SER A 160 10.64 -2.31 7.27
C SER A 160 9.74 -1.50 8.19
N ALA A 161 9.77 -1.83 9.48
CA ALA A 161 9.06 -1.08 10.51
C ALA A 161 9.62 0.35 10.67
N SER A 162 10.84 0.61 10.21
CA SER A 162 11.45 1.95 10.25
C SER A 162 10.74 2.98 9.38
N LYS A 163 9.85 2.55 8.48
CA LYS A 163 9.05 3.42 7.61
C LYS A 163 7.70 3.81 8.24
N LEU A 164 7.32 3.17 9.36
CA LEU A 164 6.12 3.54 10.11
C LEU A 164 6.36 4.85 10.85
N LEU A 165 5.35 5.72 10.79
CA LEU A 165 5.36 6.99 11.51
C LEU A 165 4.39 6.92 12.68
N ASP A 166 4.85 7.41 13.83
CA ASP A 166 4.00 7.63 15.01
C ASP A 166 3.67 9.13 15.06
N LEU A 167 2.54 9.50 14.46
CA LEU A 167 2.09 10.89 14.43
C LEU A 167 1.54 11.29 15.80
N ASN A 168 1.94 12.46 16.27
CA ASN A 168 1.40 13.06 17.49
C ASN A 168 0.31 14.07 17.13
N VAL A 169 -0.94 13.74 17.45
CA VAL A 169 -2.10 14.61 17.21
C VAL A 169 -2.49 15.28 18.51
N VAL A 170 -2.68 16.60 18.46
CA VAL A 170 -3.09 17.39 19.63
C VAL A 170 -4.46 16.94 20.15
N GLU A 171 -4.56 16.59 21.44
CA GLU A 171 -5.78 16.06 22.08
C GLU A 171 -7.00 17.00 21.99
N THR A 172 -6.80 18.27 21.63
CA THR A 172 -7.88 19.23 21.39
C THR A 172 -8.80 18.84 20.22
N TYR A 173 -8.38 17.93 19.33
CA TYR A 173 -9.23 17.42 18.26
C TYR A 173 -10.09 16.27 18.77
N MET A 174 -11.41 16.34 18.53
CA MET A 174 -12.37 15.32 18.98
C MET A 174 -12.07 13.89 18.47
N TRP A 175 -11.34 13.77 17.36
CA TRP A 175 -10.95 12.50 16.75
C TRP A 175 -9.56 12.01 17.20
N ALA A 176 -8.80 12.80 17.97
CA ALA A 176 -7.40 12.50 18.31
C ALA A 176 -7.25 11.16 19.02
N GLN A 177 -8.09 10.89 20.04
CA GLN A 177 -8.02 9.62 20.79
C GLN A 177 -8.30 8.42 19.88
N ALA A 178 -9.38 8.47 19.11
CA ALA A 178 -9.75 7.38 18.20
C ALA A 178 -8.66 7.12 17.15
N PHE A 179 -8.01 8.19 16.65
CA PHE A 179 -6.87 8.07 15.75
C PHE A 179 -5.65 7.47 16.44
N ASN A 180 -5.31 7.91 17.65
CA ASN A 180 -4.17 7.39 18.41
C ASN A 180 -4.34 5.90 18.72
N ASP A 181 -5.56 5.48 19.08
CA ASP A 181 -5.89 4.07 19.31
C ASP A 181 -5.73 3.23 18.03
N LEU A 182 -6.25 3.74 16.89
CA LEU A 182 -6.09 3.10 15.59
C LEU A 182 -4.63 2.99 15.18
N GLN A 183 -3.86 4.09 15.27
CA GLN A 183 -2.44 4.13 14.93
C GLN A 183 -1.65 3.16 15.80
N SER A 184 -1.88 3.15 17.12
CA SER A 184 -1.19 2.25 18.05
C SER A 184 -1.45 0.78 17.71
N ASN A 185 -2.71 0.44 17.42
CA ASN A 185 -3.08 -0.92 17.04
C ASN A 185 -2.43 -1.35 15.72
N VAL A 186 -2.61 -0.56 14.65
CA VAL A 186 -2.10 -0.87 13.32
C VAL A 186 -0.56 -0.90 13.31
N ASN A 187 0.10 0.13 13.84
CA ASN A 187 1.56 0.17 13.90
C ASN A 187 2.11 -0.95 14.79
N GLY A 188 1.45 -1.24 15.91
CA GLY A 188 1.81 -2.33 16.82
C GLY A 188 1.76 -3.69 16.13
N GLU A 189 0.68 -3.99 15.41
CA GLU A 189 0.58 -5.24 14.64
C GLU A 189 1.68 -5.36 13.59
N ILE A 190 1.95 -4.30 12.83
CA ILE A 190 2.97 -4.32 11.76
C ILE A 190 4.36 -4.54 12.36
N ARG A 191 4.69 -3.82 13.44
CA ARG A 191 5.97 -3.99 14.16
C ARG A 191 6.14 -5.41 14.68
N ASN A 192 5.10 -5.99 15.25
CA ASN A 192 5.12 -7.37 15.75
C ASN A 192 5.38 -8.38 14.62
N VAL A 193 4.69 -8.22 13.48
CA VAL A 193 4.86 -9.09 12.31
C VAL A 193 6.27 -8.97 11.72
N LEU A 194 6.78 -7.75 11.53
CA LEU A 194 8.11 -7.52 10.97
C LEU A 194 9.24 -7.98 11.91
N SER A 195 9.03 -7.89 13.23
CA SER A 195 10.00 -8.39 14.22
C SER A 195 10.06 -9.93 14.28
N SER A 196 9.02 -10.62 13.78
CA SER A 196 8.95 -12.08 13.79
C SER A 196 9.76 -12.77 12.68
N GLY A 197 10.49 -12.01 11.86
CA GLY A 197 11.31 -12.53 10.76
C GLY A 197 10.52 -13.02 9.55
N ARG A 198 9.23 -12.68 9.46
CA ARG A 198 8.40 -12.96 8.29
C ARG A 198 8.89 -12.19 7.06
N VAL A 199 8.75 -12.82 5.89
CA VAL A 199 9.19 -12.27 4.60
C VAL A 199 8.36 -11.04 4.21
N THR A 200 7.08 -11.01 4.58
CA THR A 200 6.16 -9.92 4.25
C THR A 200 5.08 -9.79 5.32
N VAL A 201 4.47 -8.61 5.40
CA VAL A 201 3.28 -8.37 6.23
C VAL A 201 1.97 -8.64 5.48
N LEU A 202 2.03 -8.81 4.16
CA LEU A 202 0.87 -9.02 3.30
C LEU A 202 0.43 -10.49 3.35
N LYS A 203 -0.78 -10.73 3.86
CA LYS A 203 -1.39 -12.06 3.96
C LYS A 203 -1.41 -12.82 2.66
N GLU A 204 -1.78 -12.16 1.57
CA GLU A 204 -1.92 -12.79 0.26
C GLU A 204 -0.58 -13.26 -0.28
N LEU A 205 0.48 -12.46 -0.10
CA LEU A 205 1.83 -12.80 -0.53
C LEU A 205 2.46 -13.88 0.38
N GLU A 206 2.26 -13.80 1.70
CA GLU A 206 2.69 -14.86 2.63
C GLU A 206 2.05 -16.21 2.30
N ALA A 207 0.77 -16.22 1.92
CA ALA A 207 0.07 -17.44 1.53
C ALA A 207 0.66 -18.07 0.26
N VAL A 208 1.05 -17.27 -0.72
CA VAL A 208 1.74 -17.77 -1.93
C VAL A 208 3.13 -18.29 -1.59
N ASP A 209 3.91 -17.53 -0.81
CA ASP A 209 5.26 -17.95 -0.38
C ASP A 209 5.23 -19.27 0.38
N GLY A 210 4.26 -19.46 1.27
CA GLY A 210 4.08 -20.72 2.01
C GLY A 210 3.87 -21.92 1.09
N ILE A 211 3.03 -21.78 0.05
CA ILE A 211 2.79 -22.86 -0.92
C ILE A 211 4.01 -23.09 -1.79
N VAL A 212 4.67 -22.02 -2.25
CA VAL A 212 5.89 -22.12 -3.05
C VAL A 212 7.00 -22.85 -2.29
N LYS A 213 7.17 -22.56 -0.99
CA LYS A 213 8.11 -23.27 -0.11
C LYS A 213 7.77 -24.75 0.04
N HIS A 214 6.50 -25.09 0.08
CA HIS A 214 6.02 -26.46 0.16
C HIS A 214 6.19 -27.23 -1.16
N LEU A 215 5.90 -26.61 -2.30
CA LEU A 215 6.02 -27.19 -3.64
C LEU A 215 7.47 -27.39 -4.07
N TYR A 216 8.38 -26.50 -3.66
CA TYR A 216 9.77 -26.51 -4.10
C TYR A 216 10.49 -27.85 -3.96
N PRO A 217 10.46 -28.56 -2.80
CA PRO A 217 11.07 -29.88 -2.68
C PRO A 217 10.37 -30.96 -3.52
N MET A 218 9.03 -30.90 -3.66
CA MET A 218 8.25 -31.90 -4.40
C MET A 218 8.56 -31.93 -5.91
N ILE A 219 9.11 -30.85 -6.47
CA ILE A 219 9.48 -30.77 -7.88
C ILE A 219 10.75 -31.62 -8.20
N GLN A 220 11.45 -32.18 -7.20
CA GLN A 220 12.68 -32.97 -7.38
C GLN A 220 12.53 -34.48 -7.21
N ASP A 221 11.50 -34.95 -6.52
CA ASP A 221 11.36 -36.37 -6.18
C ASP A 221 10.42 -37.08 -7.19
N ASP A 222 10.71 -38.36 -7.48
CA ASP A 222 9.83 -39.21 -8.30
C ASP A 222 8.57 -39.48 -7.47
N VAL A 223 7.58 -38.62 -7.65
CA VAL A 223 6.44 -38.42 -6.74
C VAL A 223 5.69 -39.74 -6.52
N ALA A 224 5.71 -40.28 -5.29
CA ALA A 224 4.92 -41.47 -4.95
C ALA A 224 3.41 -41.19 -5.05
N LEU A 225 2.55 -42.20 -5.21
CA LEU A 225 1.09 -41.99 -5.39
C LEU A 225 0.43 -41.12 -4.30
N ALA A 226 0.87 -41.23 -3.05
CA ALA A 226 0.39 -40.37 -1.95
C ALA A 226 0.95 -38.94 -2.01
N GLU A 227 2.14 -38.76 -2.57
CA GLU A 227 2.75 -37.46 -2.83
C GLU A 227 2.14 -36.82 -4.10
N GLU A 228 1.58 -37.62 -5.01
CA GLU A 228 0.95 -37.14 -6.25
C GLU A 228 -0.34 -36.36 -5.96
N GLU A 229 -1.14 -36.84 -5.01
CA GLU A 229 -2.33 -36.14 -4.53
C GLU A 229 -1.95 -34.86 -3.77
N ALA A 230 -0.95 -34.93 -2.89
CA ALA A 230 -0.43 -33.75 -2.17
C ALA A 230 0.14 -32.69 -3.14
N PHE A 231 0.83 -33.12 -4.19
CA PHE A 231 1.38 -32.26 -5.24
C PHE A 231 0.27 -31.58 -6.05
N LYS A 232 -0.77 -32.33 -6.47
CA LYS A 232 -1.94 -31.77 -7.18
C LYS A 232 -2.68 -30.75 -6.32
N ASN A 233 -2.91 -31.07 -5.04
CA ASN A 233 -3.54 -30.16 -4.10
C ASN A 233 -2.73 -28.87 -3.94
N SER A 234 -1.42 -28.99 -3.77
CA SER A 234 -0.53 -27.82 -3.63
C SER A 234 -0.47 -26.96 -4.90
N THR A 235 -0.51 -27.58 -6.08
CA THR A 235 -0.56 -26.88 -7.37
C THR A 235 -1.88 -26.12 -7.55
N SER A 236 -3.01 -26.75 -7.20
CA SER A 236 -4.32 -26.09 -7.23
C SER A 236 -4.42 -24.95 -6.20
N ASP A 237 -3.83 -25.15 -5.01
CA ASP A 237 -3.73 -24.10 -4.00
C ASP A 237 -2.88 -22.93 -4.48
N LEU A 238 -1.75 -23.19 -5.15
CA LEU A 238 -0.91 -22.15 -5.74
C LEU A 238 -1.70 -21.34 -6.75
N GLU A 239 -2.42 -21.98 -7.66
CA GLU A 239 -3.26 -21.32 -8.67
C GLU A 239 -4.28 -20.38 -8.01
N ARG A 240 -5.04 -20.89 -7.03
CA ARG A 240 -6.03 -20.11 -6.30
C ARG A 240 -5.42 -18.94 -5.55
N LYS A 241 -4.32 -19.14 -4.82
CA LYS A 241 -3.68 -18.07 -4.03
C LYS A 241 -2.98 -17.03 -4.92
N ALA A 242 -2.33 -17.47 -6.00
CA ALA A 242 -1.73 -16.57 -6.99
C ALA A 242 -2.79 -15.71 -7.68
N HIS A 243 -3.96 -16.29 -8.00
CA HIS A 243 -5.09 -15.55 -8.54
C HIS A 243 -5.62 -14.51 -7.54
N ASN A 244 -5.84 -14.90 -6.28
CA ASN A 244 -6.30 -13.98 -5.24
C ASN A 244 -5.31 -12.82 -5.00
N LEU A 245 -4.01 -13.09 -5.02
CA LEU A 245 -2.96 -12.06 -4.93
C LEU A 245 -3.08 -11.08 -6.10
N SER A 246 -3.13 -11.57 -7.35
CA SER A 246 -3.26 -10.73 -8.54
C SER A 246 -4.54 -9.90 -8.52
N GLN A 247 -5.69 -10.50 -8.20
CA GLN A 247 -6.96 -9.79 -8.13
C GLN A 247 -6.94 -8.70 -7.05
N GLY A 248 -6.35 -8.98 -5.89
CA GLY A 248 -6.20 -8.00 -4.82
C GLY A 248 -5.33 -6.81 -5.24
N LEU A 249 -4.23 -7.07 -5.95
CA LEU A 249 -3.32 -6.05 -6.48
C LEU A 249 -3.99 -5.21 -7.57
N ASP A 250 -4.81 -5.82 -8.44
CA ASP A 250 -5.56 -5.09 -9.47
C ASP A 250 -6.62 -4.16 -8.86
N LEU A 251 -7.30 -4.61 -7.80
CA LEU A 251 -8.24 -3.76 -7.06
C LEU A 251 -7.51 -2.61 -6.37
N LEU A 252 -6.38 -2.88 -5.72
CA LEU A 252 -5.58 -1.83 -5.09
C LEU A 252 -5.03 -0.83 -6.11
N THR A 253 -4.64 -1.29 -7.30
CA THR A 253 -4.21 -0.43 -8.41
C THR A 253 -5.31 0.56 -8.79
N LYS A 254 -6.56 0.09 -8.94
CA LYS A 254 -7.70 0.95 -9.27
C LYS A 254 -7.93 2.04 -8.22
N GLU A 255 -7.81 1.70 -6.95
CA GLU A 255 -7.96 2.70 -5.88
C GLU A 255 -6.78 3.69 -5.83
N ALA A 256 -5.55 3.22 -6.07
CA ALA A 256 -4.37 4.09 -6.18
C ALA A 256 -4.49 5.07 -7.36
N ASP A 257 -4.95 4.59 -8.52
CA ASP A 257 -5.22 5.40 -9.70
C ASP A 257 -6.36 6.38 -9.44
N GLY A 258 -7.43 5.95 -8.76
CA GLY A 258 -8.53 6.82 -8.34
C GLY A 258 -8.04 7.98 -7.45
N PHE A 259 -7.22 7.67 -6.45
CA PHE A 259 -6.62 8.68 -5.59
C PHE A 259 -5.71 9.63 -6.37
N PHE A 260 -4.91 9.11 -7.29
CA PHE A 260 -4.07 9.90 -8.20
C PHE A 260 -4.90 10.86 -9.07
N GLN A 261 -6.05 10.42 -9.59
CA GLN A 261 -6.95 11.29 -10.35
C GLN A 261 -7.61 12.37 -9.48
N ILE A 262 -8.00 12.05 -8.25
CA ILE A 262 -8.53 13.05 -7.31
C ILE A 262 -7.48 14.12 -7.01
N LEU A 263 -6.23 13.70 -6.79
CA LEU A 263 -5.08 14.57 -6.62
C LEU A 263 -4.91 15.52 -7.82
N LEU A 264 -4.86 14.96 -9.04
CA LEU A 264 -4.68 15.72 -10.28
C LEU A 264 -5.82 16.73 -10.53
N THR A 265 -7.07 16.31 -10.39
CA THR A 265 -8.23 17.17 -10.66
C THR A 265 -8.43 18.26 -9.61
N GLY A 266 -7.92 18.05 -8.39
CA GLY A 266 -7.81 19.08 -7.36
C GLY A 266 -6.91 20.26 -7.74
N HIS A 267 -6.05 20.11 -8.76
CA HIS A 267 -5.24 21.22 -9.30
C HIS A 267 -5.98 22.05 -10.37
N VAL A 268 -7.02 21.49 -11.00
CA VAL A 268 -7.71 22.10 -12.15
C VAL A 268 -8.93 22.92 -11.71
N THR A 269 -9.41 22.73 -10.48
CA THR A 269 -10.66 23.32 -9.98
C THR A 269 -10.49 24.44 -8.94
N ASN A 270 -9.25 24.85 -8.66
CA ASN A 270 -8.92 26.00 -7.79
C ASN A 270 -8.46 27.20 -8.62
#